data_AF-E8RRX5-F1
#
_entry.id   AF-E8RRX5-F1
#
_cell.length_a   1.000
_cell.length_b   1.000
_cell.length_c   1.000
_cell.angle_alpha   90.00
_cell.angle_beta   90.00
_cell.angle_gamma   90.00
#
_symmetry.space_group_name_H-M   'P 1'
#
loop_
_entity.id
_entity.type
_entity.pdbx_description
1 polymer ?
#
loop_
_entity_poly.entity_id
_entity_poly.type
_entity_poly.pdbx_seq_one_letter_code
_entity_poly.pdbx_strand_id
1 'polypeptide(L)' 'MTPPWDKHPELGRGRMGWRMGYGEEYLNSFWQWFSRLSNDEKGAYEVRFPEAEGWRGFYERIRAHPWLK' A
#
# COMPACT_ATOMS: atom_id res chain seq x y z
N MET A 1 2.16 7.81 5.29
CA MET A 1 0.70 7.50 5.29
C MET A 1 0.47 6.23 6.12
N THR A 2 -0.77 5.87 6.45
CA THR A 2 -1.12 4.60 7.12
C THR A 2 -1.25 3.50 6.06
N PRO A 3 -0.87 2.24 6.32
CA PRO A 3 -1.06 1.20 5.32
C PRO A 3 -2.56 0.91 5.12
N PRO A 4 -2.98 0.53 3.91
CA PRO A 4 -4.39 0.36 3.56
C PRO A 4 -5.13 -0.68 4.43
N TRP A 5 -4.45 -1.73 4.88
CA TRP A 5 -5.03 -2.75 5.78
C TRP A 5 -5.25 -2.29 7.22
N ASP A 6 -4.53 -1.27 7.67
CA ASP A 6 -4.71 -0.67 9.01
C ASP A 6 -5.75 0.45 8.96
N LYS A 7 -5.83 1.17 7.84
CA LYS A 7 -6.80 2.25 7.65
C LYS A 7 -8.23 1.73 7.49
N HIS A 8 -8.42 0.60 6.82
CA HIS A 8 -9.71 -0.06 6.61
C HIS A 8 -9.62 -1.56 6.84
N PRO A 9 -9.50 -2.01 8.11
CA PRO A 9 -9.41 -3.43 8.44
C PRO A 9 -10.70 -4.19 8.08
N GLU A 10 -11.84 -3.49 7.98
CA GLU A 10 -13.14 -4.01 7.53
C GLU A 10 -13.17 -4.40 6.03
N LEU A 11 -12.26 -3.83 5.22
CA LEU A 11 -12.12 -4.13 3.80
C LEU A 11 -11.02 -5.17 3.59
N GLY A 12 -11.34 -6.44 3.82
CA GLY A 12 -10.46 -7.55 3.45
C GLY A 12 -10.00 -7.44 1.99
N ARG A 13 -8.71 -7.70 1.72
CA ARG A 13 -8.01 -7.49 0.43
C ARG A 13 -8.76 -7.99 -0.82
N GLY A 14 -9.63 -8.98 -0.68
CA GLY A 14 -10.45 -9.54 -1.76
C GLY A 14 -11.75 -8.81 -2.08
N ARG A 15 -12.18 -7.80 -1.31
CA ARG A 15 -13.42 -7.06 -1.62
C ARG A 15 -13.18 -6.01 -2.70
N MET A 16 -14.17 -5.85 -3.58
CA MET A 16 -14.19 -4.88 -4.68
C MET A 16 -13.96 -3.42 -4.25
N GLY A 17 -14.09 -3.08 -2.96
CA GLY A 17 -13.90 -1.72 -2.42
C GLY A 17 -12.49 -1.14 -2.56
N TRP A 18 -11.47 -1.96 -2.87
CA TRP A 18 -10.12 -1.48 -3.21
C TRP A 18 -9.91 -1.26 -4.72
N ARG A 19 -10.85 -1.71 -5.56
CA ARG A 19 -10.79 -1.65 -7.03
C ARG A 19 -11.80 -0.67 -7.64
N MET A 20 -12.64 -0.02 -6.82
CA MET A 20 -13.56 1.06 -7.21
C MET A 20 -13.89 1.94 -6.00
N GLY A 21 -13.98 3.27 -6.21
CA GLY A 21 -14.38 4.24 -5.18
C GLY A 21 -13.22 4.73 -4.30
N TYR A 22 -13.52 5.19 -3.09
CA TYR A 22 -12.55 5.89 -2.23
C TYR A 22 -11.31 5.04 -1.86
N GLY A 23 -11.44 3.70 -1.85
CA GLY A 23 -10.32 2.79 -1.60
C GLY A 23 -9.29 2.81 -2.74
N GLU A 24 -9.71 3.01 -3.98
CA GLU A 24 -8.82 3.18 -5.13
C GLU A 24 -8.03 4.49 -5.03
N GLU A 25 -8.69 5.59 -4.68
CA GLU A 25 -8.04 6.89 -4.50
C GLU A 25 -6.99 6.87 -3.37
N TYR A 26 -7.31 6.17 -2.27
CA TYR A 26 -6.36 5.99 -1.18
C TYR A 26 -5.16 5.14 -1.61
N LEU A 27 -5.38 4.04 -2.34
CA LEU A 27 -4.30 3.19 -2.85
C LEU A 27 -3.41 3.93 -3.85
N ASN A 28 -4.00 4.72 -4.74
CA ASN A 28 -3.27 5.54 -5.68
C ASN A 28 -2.39 6.56 -4.94
N SER A 29 -2.97 7.30 -3.99
CA SER A 29 -2.24 8.26 -3.16
C SER A 29 -1.13 7.59 -2.35
N PHE A 30 -1.40 6.41 -1.78
CA PHE A 30 -0.42 5.62 -1.06
C PHE A 30 0.72 5.17 -1.97
N TRP A 31 0.41 4.68 -3.17
CA TRP A 31 1.39 4.23 -4.15
C TRP A 31 2.30 5.37 -4.57
N GLN A 32 1.74 6.55 -4.90
CA GLN A 32 2.52 7.74 -5.22
C GLN A 32 3.45 8.17 -4.08
N TRP A 33 2.92 8.23 -2.85
CA TRP A 33 3.70 8.59 -1.68
C TRP A 33 4.81 7.57 -1.39
N PHE A 34 4.49 6.29 -1.34
CA PHE A 34 5.44 5.22 -1.05
C PHE A 34 6.51 5.12 -2.13
N SER A 35 6.17 5.35 -3.40
CA SER A 35 7.15 5.34 -4.50
C SER A 35 8.23 6.41 -4.34
N ARG A 36 7.88 7.57 -3.78
CA ARG A 36 8.81 8.71 -3.54
C ARG A 36 9.76 8.51 -2.37
N LEU A 37 9.49 7.55 -1.49
CA LEU A 37 10.37 7.25 -0.35
C LEU A 37 11.69 6.62 -0.83
N SER A 38 12.76 6.90 -0.08
CA SER A 38 14.06 6.25 -0.26
C SER A 38 13.98 4.75 0.09
N ASN A 39 14.94 3.95 -0.36
CA ASN A 39 14.96 2.51 -0.06
C ASN A 39 15.03 2.22 1.45
N ASP A 40 15.77 3.04 2.20
CA ASP A 40 15.85 2.97 3.67
C ASP A 40 14.51 3.29 4.32
N GLU A 41 13.88 4.41 3.94
CA GLU A 41 12.55 4.81 4.43
C GLU A 41 11.47 3.77 4.13
N LYS A 42 11.51 3.16 2.93
CA LYS A 42 10.62 2.04 2.56
C LYS A 42 10.85 0.84 3.47
N GLY A 43 12.12 0.47 3.69
CA GLY A 43 12.48 -0.65 4.57
C GLY A 43 12.03 -0.42 6.02
N ALA A 44 12.30 0.76 6.58
CA ALA A 44 11.84 1.13 7.92
C ALA A 44 10.31 1.12 8.03
N TYR A 45 9.61 1.54 6.97
CA TYR A 45 8.16 1.52 6.92
C TYR A 45 7.59 0.09 6.91
N GLU A 46 8.18 -0.80 6.10
CA GLU A 46 7.79 -2.22 6.01
C GLU A 46 7.99 -2.97 7.34
N VAL A 47 9.07 -2.66 8.08
CA VAL A 47 9.30 -3.20 9.42
C VAL A 47 8.26 -2.71 10.41
N ARG A 48 7.92 -1.42 10.36
CA ARG A 48 6.93 -0.81 11.26
C ARG A 48 5.50 -1.27 10.95
N PHE A 49 5.21 -1.55 9.70
CA PHE A 49 3.88 -1.92 9.20
C PHE A 49 3.97 -3.17 8.33
N PRO A 50 4.07 -4.37 8.93
CA PRO A 50 4.14 -5.60 8.17
C PRO A 50 2.87 -5.84 7.36
N GLU A 51 3.02 -6.50 6.21
CA GLU A 51 1.90 -6.88 5.35
C GLU A 51 0.96 -7.85 6.08
N ALA A 52 -0.34 -7.57 6.07
CA ALA A 52 -1.34 -8.52 6.53
C ALA A 52 -1.38 -9.78 5.63
N GLU A 53 -2.02 -10.87 6.08
CA GLU A 53 -2.05 -12.15 5.36
C GLU A 53 -2.63 -12.04 3.93
N GLY A 54 -3.71 -11.29 3.77
CA GLY A 54 -4.23 -10.96 2.45
C GLY A 54 -3.34 -10.00 1.67
N TRP A 55 -2.44 -9.29 2.37
CA TRP A 55 -1.62 -8.18 1.85
C TRP A 55 -0.22 -8.48 1.32
N ARG A 56 0.19 -9.75 1.35
CA ARG A 56 1.54 -10.18 0.94
C ARG A 56 1.92 -9.76 -0.49
N GLY A 57 3.13 -9.25 -0.66
CA GLY A 57 3.69 -8.84 -1.96
C GLY A 57 3.21 -7.49 -2.49
N PHE A 58 2.54 -6.67 -1.66
CA PHE A 58 2.13 -5.32 -2.04
C PHE A 58 3.27 -4.33 -2.09
N TYR A 59 4.12 -4.33 -1.06
CA TYR A 59 5.30 -3.46 -1.07
C TYR A 59 6.25 -3.84 -2.20
N GLU A 60 6.46 -5.13 -2.41
CA GLU A 60 7.26 -5.64 -3.54
C GLU A 60 6.69 -5.19 -4.88
N ARG A 61 5.36 -5.26 -5.07
CA ARG A 61 4.72 -4.78 -6.30
C ARG A 61 4.94 -3.29 -6.54
N ILE A 62 4.86 -2.46 -5.50
CA ILE A 62 5.13 -1.02 -5.63
C ILE A 62 6.62 -0.77 -5.92
N ARG A 63 7.53 -1.56 -5.32
CA ARG A 63 8.97 -1.47 -5.60
C ARG A 63 9.31 -1.88 -7.04
N ALA A 64 8.66 -2.92 -7.56
CA ALA A 64 8.83 -3.40 -8.93
C ALA A 64 8.21 -2.46 -9.97
N HIS A 65 7.09 -1.82 -9.61
CA HIS A 65 6.37 -0.87 -10.45
C HIS A 65 6.19 0.45 -9.70
N PRO A 66 7.26 1.24 -9.50
CA PRO A 66 7.14 2.52 -8.83
C PRO A 66 6.26 3.45 -9.66
N TRP A 67 5.57 4.36 -8.98
CA TRP A 67 4.83 5.40 -9.65
C TRP A 67 5.82 6.33 -10.39
N LEU A 68 5.92 6.17 -11.70
CA LEU A 68 6.63 7.08 -12.59
C LEU A 68 5.67 8.23 -12.91
N LYS A 69 6.00 9.43 -12.43
CA LYS A 69 5.20 10.62 -12.70
C LYS A 69 5.49 11.15 -14.10
#